data_AF-A0A0K0GFG6-F1
#
_entry.id   AF-A0A0K0GFG6-F1
#
_cell.length_a   1.000
_cell.length_b   1.000
_cell.length_c   1.000
_cell.angle_alpha   90.00
_cell.angle_beta   90.00
_cell.angle_gamma   90.00
#
_symmetry.space_group_name_H-M   'P 1'
#
loop_
_entity.id
_entity.type
_entity.pdbx_description
1 polymer ?
#
loop_
_entity_poly.entity_id
_entity_poly.type
_entity_poly.pdbx_seq_one_letter_code
_entity_poly.pdbx_strand_id
1 'polypeptide(L)'
;MKSPYQVQQELERLERLVPHIVSDQGDRAEEILGFHIASLLGSAPANEHMLIRARTARMACTCRSAQDAVRARKAPVRPLGIAPVA
;
A
#
# COMPACT_ATOMS: atom_id res chain seq x y z
N MET A 1 -1.19 -15.86 -19.55
CA MET A 1 0.03 -15.31 -18.91
C MET A 1 0.28 -13.93 -19.50
N LYS A 2 0.61 -12.91 -18.70
CA LYS A 2 0.87 -11.53 -19.18
C LYS A 2 2.26 -11.43 -19.84
N SER A 3 2.40 -10.58 -20.85
CA SER A 3 3.71 -10.23 -21.42
C SER A 3 4.46 -9.23 -20.52
N PRO A 4 5.80 -9.08 -20.66
CA PRO A 4 6.56 -8.06 -19.93
C PRO A 4 5.99 -6.65 -20.10
N TYR A 5 5.55 -6.31 -21.32
CA TYR A 5 4.89 -5.03 -21.60
C TYR A 5 3.58 -4.87 -20.81
N GLN A 6 2.73 -5.90 -20.79
CA GLN A 6 1.49 -5.89 -20.00
C GLN A 6 1.77 -5.78 -18.49
N VAL A 7 2.85 -6.40 -18.00
CA VAL A 7 3.27 -6.24 -16.60
C VAL A 7 3.66 -4.79 -16.31
N GLN A 8 4.44 -4.15 -17.19
CA GLN A 8 4.80 -2.74 -17.04
C GLN A 8 3.58 -1.81 -17.05
N GLN A 9 2.64 -2.04 -17.98
CA GLN A 9 1.40 -1.28 -18.06
C GLN A 9 0.55 -1.41 -16.79
N GLU A 10 0.45 -2.63 -16.24
CA GLU A 10 -0.27 -2.87 -14.98
C GLU A 10 0.42 -2.21 -13.79
N LEU A 11 1.76 -2.21 -13.74
CA LEU A 11 2.49 -1.50 -12.70
C LEU A 11 2.26 0.01 -12.75
N GLU A 12 2.30 0.62 -13.94
CA GLU A 12 1.97 2.03 -14.09
C GLU A 12 0.52 2.33 -13.72
N ARG A 13 -0.41 1.45 -14.09
CA ARG A 13 -1.82 1.57 -13.71
C ARG A 13 -1.96 1.55 -12.19
N LEU A 14 -1.26 0.65 -11.50
CA LEU A 14 -1.27 0.58 -10.04
C LEU A 14 -0.68 1.85 -9.41
N GLU A 15 0.43 2.38 -9.91
CA GLU A 15 1.00 3.64 -9.41
C GLU A 15 0.01 4.80 -9.48
N ARG A 16 -0.70 4.94 -10.60
CA ARG A 16 -1.73 5.97 -10.77
C ARG A 16 -2.92 5.76 -9.83
N LEU A 17 -3.21 4.51 -9.45
CA LEU A 17 -4.32 4.19 -8.55
C LEU A 17 -4.01 4.36 -7.07
N VAL A 18 -2.75 4.24 -6.64
CA VAL A 18 -2.35 4.38 -5.23
C VAL A 18 -2.97 5.59 -4.52
N PRO A 19 -2.91 6.83 -5.05
CA PRO A 19 -3.51 7.98 -4.36
C PRO A 19 -5.02 7.85 -4.18
N HIS A 20 -5.72 7.26 -5.16
CA HIS A 20 -7.17 7.01 -5.08
C HIS A 20 -7.49 5.91 -4.07
N ILE A 21 -6.75 4.80 -4.08
CA ILE A 21 -6.90 3.72 -3.10
C ILE A 21 -6.70 4.26 -1.68
N VAL A 22 -5.68 5.11 -1.47
CA VAL A 22 -5.44 5.75 -0.17
C VAL A 22 -6.59 6.64 0.25
N SER A 23 -7.08 7.48 -0.67
CA SER A 23 -8.21 8.39 -0.42
C SER A 23 -9.49 7.63 -0.05
N ASP A 24 -9.82 6.60 -0.83
CA ASP A 24 -11.12 5.94 -0.76
C ASP A 24 -11.17 4.84 0.30
N GLN A 25 -10.05 4.15 0.53
CA GLN A 25 -9.98 2.94 1.37
C GLN A 25 -9.28 3.16 2.71
N GLY A 26 -8.56 4.28 2.89
CA GLY A 26 -7.96 4.65 4.16
C GLY A 26 -7.17 3.52 4.83
N ASP A 27 -7.68 3.01 5.96
CA ASP A 27 -7.07 1.94 6.75
C ASP A 27 -6.98 0.57 6.03
N ARG A 28 -7.70 0.39 4.92
CA ARG A 28 -7.62 -0.82 4.07
C ARG A 28 -6.76 -0.65 2.81
N ALA A 29 -6.17 0.53 2.58
CA ALA A 29 -5.43 0.82 1.36
C ALA A 29 -4.31 -0.21 1.03
N GLU A 30 -3.52 -0.61 2.02
CA GLU A 30 -2.46 -1.61 1.85
C GLU A 30 -3.02 -3.00 1.49
N GLU A 31 -4.14 -3.40 2.10
CA GLU A 31 -4.79 -4.69 1.82
C GLU A 31 -5.29 -4.75 0.37
N ILE A 32 -5.96 -3.69 -0.07
CA ILE A 32 -6.48 -3.56 -1.44
C ILE A 32 -5.34 -3.55 -2.47
N LEU A 33 -4.28 -2.78 -2.21
CA LEU A 33 -3.09 -2.80 -3.06
C LEU A 33 -2.44 -4.19 -3.09
N GLY A 34 -2.34 -4.87 -1.94
CA GLY A 34 -1.80 -6.22 -1.80
C GLY A 34 -2.54 -7.25 -2.65
N PHE A 35 -3.88 -7.18 -2.70
CA PHE A 35 -4.70 -8.03 -3.56
C PHE A 35 -4.34 -7.86 -5.05
N HIS A 36 -4.18 -6.62 -5.51
CA HIS A 36 -3.80 -6.34 -6.90
C HIS A 36 -2.38 -6.82 -7.23
N ILE A 37 -1.42 -6.63 -6.31
CA ILE A 37 -0.04 -7.10 -6.48
C ILE A 37 -0.02 -8.64 -6.57
N ALA A 38 -0.74 -9.33 -5.69
CA ALA A 38 -0.82 -10.80 -5.70
C ALA A 38 -1.40 -11.32 -7.03
N SER A 39 -2.47 -10.68 -7.52
CA SER A 39 -3.08 -10.99 -8.81
C SER A 39 -2.13 -10.74 -9.99
N LEU A 40 -1.32 -9.68 -9.92
CA LEU A 40 -0.29 -9.40 -10.92
C LEU A 40 0.81 -10.46 -10.90
N LEU A 41 1.33 -10.82 -9.72
CA LEU A 41 2.34 -11.87 -9.57
C LEU A 41 1.85 -13.23 -10.09
N GLY A 42 0.59 -13.60 -9.80
CA GLY A 42 0.00 -14.85 -10.27
C GLY A 42 -0.23 -14.90 -11.78
N SER A 43 -0.25 -13.75 -12.46
CA SER A 43 -0.45 -13.66 -13.92
C SER A 43 0.81 -13.32 -14.71
N ALA A 44 1.91 -12.94 -14.03
CA ALA A 44 3.18 -12.54 -14.61
C ALA A 44 4.20 -13.70 -14.67
N PRO A 45 5.08 -13.71 -15.68
CA PRO A 45 6.17 -14.68 -15.76
C PRO A 45 7.18 -14.45 -14.63
N ALA A 46 7.83 -15.52 -14.17
CA ALA A 46 8.66 -15.52 -12.95
C ALA A 46 9.85 -14.55 -13.01
N ASN A 47 10.41 -14.32 -14.21
CA ASN A 47 11.50 -13.37 -14.43
C ASN A 47 11.10 -11.91 -14.14
N GLU A 48 9.81 -11.59 -14.17
CA GLU A 48 9.29 -10.25 -13.85
C GLU A 48 9.01 -10.05 -12.35
N HIS A 49 9.03 -11.11 -11.54
CA HIS A 49 8.62 -11.03 -10.13
C HIS A 49 9.50 -10.09 -9.31
N MET A 50 10.80 -10.05 -9.59
CA MET A 50 11.72 -9.13 -8.91
C MET A 50 11.36 -7.67 -9.21
N LEU A 51 11.10 -7.34 -10.48
CA LEU A 51 10.68 -6.01 -10.91
C LEU A 51 9.36 -5.60 -10.26
N ILE A 52 8.36 -6.49 -10.27
CA ILE A 52 7.06 -6.26 -9.65
C ILE A 52 7.26 -5.91 -8.17
N ARG A 53 7.95 -6.76 -7.41
CA ARG A 53 8.19 -6.54 -5.97
C ARG A 53 8.90 -5.22 -5.70
N ALA A 54 9.96 -4.92 -6.45
CA ALA A 54 10.74 -3.70 -6.28
C ALA A 54 9.88 -2.45 -6.51
N ARG A 55 9.09 -2.42 -7.58
CA ARG A 55 8.28 -1.26 -7.94
C ARG A 55 7.09 -1.08 -7.00
N THR A 56 6.47 -2.17 -6.56
CA THR A 56 5.31 -2.12 -5.66
C THR A 56 5.69 -1.86 -4.20
N ALA A 57 6.94 -2.05 -3.79
CA ALA A 57 7.40 -1.77 -2.43
C ALA A 57 7.17 -0.30 -2.03
N ARG A 58 7.45 0.64 -2.94
CA ARG A 58 7.19 2.07 -2.70
C ARG A 58 5.71 2.37 -2.57
N MET A 59 4.87 1.75 -3.41
CA MET A 59 3.42 1.89 -3.36
C MET A 59 2.84 1.39 -2.03
N ALA A 60 3.30 0.21 -1.57
CA ALA A 60 2.91 -0.35 -0.28
C ALA A 60 3.33 0.54 0.88
N CYS A 61 4.53 1.14 0.82
CA CYS A 61 5.00 2.12 1.80
C CYS A 61 4.08 3.36 1.84
N THR A 62 3.68 3.90 0.69
CA THR A 62 2.72 5.02 0.61
C THR A 62 1.39 4.66 1.26
N CYS A 63 0.82 3.49 0.93
CA CYS A 63 -0.42 3.03 1.55
C CYS A 63 -0.29 2.91 3.07
N ARG A 64 0.75 2.24 3.57
CA ARG A 64 1.01 2.06 5.01
C ARG A 64 1.16 3.41 5.74
N SER A 65 1.93 4.32 5.17
CA SER A 65 2.14 5.66 5.75
C SER A 65 0.84 6.45 5.87
N ALA A 66 -0.04 6.35 4.87
CA ALA A 66 -1.34 6.98 4.92
C ALA A 66 -2.28 6.31 5.94
N GLN A 67 -2.25 4.98 6.06
CA GLN A 67 -2.99 4.24 7.09
C GLN A 67 -2.55 4.68 8.49
N ASP A 68 -1.24 4.81 8.73
CA ASP A 68 -0.70 5.24 10.01
C ASP A 68 -1.14 6.67 10.34
N ALA A 69 -1.17 7.58 9.36
CA ALA A 69 -1.71 8.93 9.54
C ALA A 69 -3.21 8.93 9.91
N VAL A 70 -4.02 8.06 9.29
CA VAL A 70 -5.44 7.90 9.63
C VAL A 70 -5.60 7.33 11.03
N ARG A 71 -4.81 6.32 11.41
CA ARG A 71 -4.84 5.72 12.75
C ARG A 71 -4.41 6.70 13.83
N ALA A 72 -3.37 7.50 13.58
CA ALA A 72 -2.93 8.54 14.50
C ALA A 72 -4.02 9.59 14.76
N ARG A 73 -4.82 9.94 13.74
CA ARG A 73 -5.98 10.84 13.91
C ARG A 73 -7.13 10.19 14.69
N LYS A 74 -7.32 8.88 14.58
CA LYS A 74 -8.36 8.12 15.30
C LYS A 74 -7.96 7.78 16.74
N ALA A 75 -6.66 7.81 17.08
CA ALA A 75 -6.21 7.58 18.44
C ALA A 75 -6.74 8.71 19.33
N PRO A 76 -7.51 8.40 20.39
CA PRO A 76 -7.91 9.44 21.34
C PRO A 76 -6.63 10.06 21.89
N VAL A 77 -6.56 11.39 21.88
CA VAL A 77 -5.54 12.14 22.61
C VAL A 77 -5.70 11.74 24.06
N ARG A 78 -4.94 10.75 24.52
CA ARG A 78 -4.85 10.45 25.95
C ARG A 78 -4.32 11.74 26.58
N PRO A 79 -5.03 12.35 27.54
CA PRO A 79 -4.41 13.41 28.31
C PRO A 79 -3.15 12.77 28.90
N LEU A 80 -2.01 13.41 28.67
CA LEU A 80 -0.76 13.10 29.37
C LEU A 80 -1.10 13.15 30.86
N GLY A 81 -1.34 11.97 31.44
CA GLY A 81 -1.66 11.83 32.84
C GLY A 81 -0.49 12.40 33.62
N ILE A 82 -0.75 13.49 34.33
CA ILE A 82 0.17 14.04 35.32
C ILE A 82 0.34 12.92 36.35
N ALA A 83 1.49 12.24 36.32
CA ALA A 83 1.84 11.28 37.35
C ALA A 83 2.05 12.07 38.66
N PRO A 84 1.36 11.75 39.76
CA PRO A 84 1.72 12.32 41.04
C PRO A 84 3.06 11.71 41.46
N VAL A 85 4.04 12.58 41.67
CA VAL A 85 5.26 12.23 42.40
C VAL A 85 4.83 11.91 43.84
N ALA A 86 5.08 10.68 44.26
CA ALA A 86 5.04 10.26 45.66
C ALA A 86 6.46 9.81 46.04
#